data_AF-A0A259FGP4-F1
#
_entry.id   AF-A0A259FGP4-F1
#
_cell.length_a   1.000
_cell.length_b   1.000
_cell.length_c   1.000
_cell.angle_alpha   90.00
_cell.angle_beta   90.00
_cell.angle_gamma   90.00
#
_symmetry.space_group_name_H-M   'P 1'
#
loop_
_entity.id
_entity.type
_entity.pdbx_description
1 polymer ?
#
loop_
_entity_poly.entity_id
_entity_poly.type
_entity_poly.pdbx_seq_one_letter_code
_entity_poly.pdbx_strand_id
1 'polypeptide(L)'
;MKIQAHRLVQDDGRAIDTLASPHAGGTIRPRFLVVHYTGGSSAAGSIAWFRDPASKVSAHLVIARDGGITQMVPFHREAWHAGASRWGPLTGLNKHSIGIELDNAGYLVKSGGKWVSPLTRRSYPESDVTVAVHKNDPPGSAPSGWHAYSAAQIEAVLACGVALFAHYELADVLGHDDIAPGRKRDPGPDFPMESVRARLLGRADNRPERCRTTARLYVRDGPGPGFAALPGTPLPLGTEVEVLTKQGAWWQVDVVGEVNGVMDLVGWSHSKYLEQIDV
;
A
#
# COMPACT_ATOMS: atom_id res chain seq x y z
N MET A 1 12.49 9.60 8.52
CA MET A 1 13.63 8.66 8.34
C MET A 1 14.48 9.14 7.18
N LYS A 2 15.76 8.75 7.13
CA LYS A 2 16.72 9.11 6.07
C LYS A 2 17.55 7.92 5.61
N ILE A 3 18.18 8.06 4.45
CA ILE A 3 19.16 7.09 3.94
C ILE A 3 20.56 7.69 4.03
N GLN A 4 21.46 6.99 4.72
CA GLN A 4 22.88 7.35 4.82
C GLN A 4 23.74 6.13 4.50
N ALA A 5 24.67 6.26 3.56
CA ALA A 5 25.51 5.15 3.10
C ALA A 5 24.71 3.87 2.78
N HIS A 6 23.56 4.03 2.12
CA HIS A 6 22.64 2.95 1.74
C HIS A 6 22.05 2.17 2.94
N ARG A 7 22.03 2.80 4.12
CA ARG A 7 21.39 2.32 5.35
C ARG A 7 20.27 3.24 5.78
N LEU A 8 19.24 2.66 6.40
CA LEU A 8 18.14 3.41 6.98
C LEU A 8 18.58 3.95 8.35
N VAL A 9 18.35 5.24 8.57
CA VAL A 9 18.59 5.92 9.85
C VAL A 9 17.36 6.75 10.24
N GLN A 10 17.17 6.97 11.53
CA GLN A 10 16.17 7.89 12.05
C GLN A 10 16.53 9.34 11.69
N ASP A 11 15.57 10.25 11.81
CA ASP A 11 15.77 11.66 11.41
C ASP A 11 16.84 12.39 12.25
N ASP A 12 17.00 11.95 13.50
CA ASP A 12 18.03 12.39 14.45
C ASP A 12 19.40 11.70 14.23
N GLY A 13 19.51 10.84 13.23
CA GLY A 13 20.74 10.12 12.87
C GLY A 13 20.96 8.80 13.60
N ARG A 14 20.08 8.38 14.53
CA ARG A 14 20.20 7.06 15.16
C ARG A 14 20.03 5.95 14.11
N ALA A 15 20.89 4.94 14.19
CA ALA A 15 20.83 3.78 13.30
C ALA A 15 19.57 2.95 13.58
N ILE A 16 18.99 2.38 12.52
CA ILE A 16 18.01 1.31 12.63
C ILE A 16 18.74 -0.02 12.84
N ASP A 17 18.12 -0.93 13.60
CA ASP A 17 18.66 -2.26 13.86
C ASP A 17 19.06 -2.95 12.57
N THR A 18 20.32 -3.41 12.52
CA THR A 18 20.89 -4.04 11.34
C THR A 18 21.31 -5.46 11.67
N LEU A 19 20.71 -6.44 10.99
CA LEU A 19 21.04 -7.85 11.13
C LEU A 19 21.32 -8.42 9.74
N ALA A 20 22.60 -8.48 9.38
CA ALA A 20 23.00 -8.82 8.02
C ALA A 20 22.59 -10.24 7.60
N SER A 21 21.99 -10.35 6.41
CA SER A 21 21.82 -11.61 5.70
C SER A 21 23.08 -11.94 4.87
N PRO A 22 23.51 -13.21 4.79
CA PRO A 22 24.58 -13.61 3.87
C PRO A 22 24.13 -13.60 2.39
N HIS A 23 22.83 -13.48 2.12
CA HIS A 23 22.23 -13.64 0.79
C HIS A 23 22.11 -12.31 0.05
N ALA A 24 23.27 -11.69 -0.24
CA ALA A 24 23.35 -10.45 -1.00
C ALA A 24 24.10 -10.64 -2.32
N GLY A 25 23.44 -10.32 -3.44
CA GLY A 25 24.02 -10.32 -4.78
C GLY A 25 24.81 -9.04 -5.08
N GLY A 26 24.99 -8.73 -6.37
CA GLY A 26 25.83 -7.62 -6.83
C GLY A 26 25.31 -6.23 -6.48
N THR A 27 26.05 -5.20 -6.89
CA THR A 27 25.60 -3.81 -6.77
C THR A 27 24.43 -3.54 -7.72
N ILE A 28 23.41 -2.83 -7.24
CA ILE A 28 22.20 -2.49 -7.99
C ILE A 28 21.93 -0.98 -7.92
N ARG A 29 21.21 -0.46 -8.92
CA ARG A 29 20.47 0.81 -8.82
C ARG A 29 18.98 0.46 -8.73
N PRO A 30 18.37 0.48 -7.53
CA PRO A 30 16.98 0.11 -7.40
C PRO A 30 16.07 1.10 -8.14
N ARG A 31 15.01 0.58 -8.75
CA ARG A 31 13.99 1.34 -9.48
C ARG A 31 12.60 1.17 -8.89
N PHE A 32 12.37 0.09 -8.13
CA PHE A 32 11.07 -0.22 -7.55
C PHE A 32 11.19 -0.58 -6.08
N LEU A 33 10.12 -0.34 -5.34
CA LEU A 33 9.89 -0.94 -4.03
C LEU A 33 8.96 -2.15 -4.21
N VAL A 34 9.30 -3.31 -3.63
CA VAL A 34 8.45 -4.49 -3.67
C VAL A 34 8.07 -4.89 -2.24
N VAL A 35 6.77 -4.95 -1.97
CA VAL A 35 6.22 -5.32 -0.66
C VAL A 35 5.81 -6.79 -0.65
N HIS A 36 6.16 -7.48 0.44
CA HIS A 36 5.93 -8.90 0.68
C HIS A 36 5.27 -9.08 2.05
N TYR A 37 4.60 -10.22 2.25
CA TYR A 37 4.43 -10.76 3.59
C TYR A 37 5.37 -11.95 3.78
N THR A 38 5.76 -12.20 5.03
CA THR A 38 6.67 -13.31 5.33
C THR A 38 5.99 -14.68 5.28
N GLY A 39 4.68 -14.75 5.58
CA GLY A 39 3.92 -16.00 5.72
C GLY A 39 4.28 -16.79 7.00
N GLY A 40 5.33 -16.36 7.69
CA GLY A 40 5.86 -16.98 8.90
C GLY A 40 5.10 -16.59 10.17
N SER A 41 5.66 -16.99 11.30
CA SER A 41 5.02 -16.84 12.61
C SER A 41 5.37 -15.53 13.33
N SER A 42 6.49 -14.89 12.97
CA SER A 42 6.98 -13.64 13.56
C SER A 42 8.11 -13.02 12.72
N ALA A 43 8.34 -11.72 12.88
CA ALA A 43 9.49 -11.01 12.32
C ALA A 43 10.83 -11.64 12.74
N ALA A 44 10.99 -11.98 14.02
CA ALA A 44 12.21 -12.60 14.53
C ALA A 44 12.52 -13.94 13.84
N GLY A 45 11.49 -14.76 13.60
CA GLY A 45 11.62 -16.01 12.83
C GLY A 45 12.05 -15.76 11.39
N SER A 46 11.46 -14.78 10.71
CA SER A 46 11.81 -14.41 9.34
C SER A 46 13.24 -13.87 9.24
N ILE A 47 13.67 -13.03 10.19
CA ILE A 47 15.05 -12.55 10.30
C ILE A 47 16.02 -13.71 10.52
N ALA A 48 15.71 -14.65 11.41
CA ALA A 48 16.54 -15.83 11.62
C ALA A 48 16.67 -16.67 10.33
N TRP A 49 15.56 -16.88 9.61
CA TRP A 49 15.55 -17.62 8.35
C TRP A 49 16.37 -16.93 7.26
N PHE A 50 16.25 -15.61 7.10
CA PHE A 50 17.06 -14.84 6.14
C PHE A 50 18.56 -14.82 6.48
N ARG A 51 18.95 -15.20 7.70
CA ARG A 51 20.36 -15.35 8.11
C ARG A 51 20.89 -16.76 7.94
N ASP A 52 20.01 -17.74 7.79
CA ASP A 52 20.38 -19.14 7.57
C ASP A 52 21.01 -19.31 6.17
N PRO A 53 22.27 -19.78 6.05
CA PRO A 53 22.90 -20.04 4.75
C PRO A 53 22.11 -21.00 3.84
N ALA A 54 21.26 -21.86 4.40
CA ALA A 54 20.44 -22.79 3.63
C ALA A 54 19.22 -22.12 2.96
N SER A 55 18.76 -20.96 3.47
CA SER A 55 17.50 -20.35 3.00
C SER A 55 17.57 -19.81 1.58
N LYS A 56 18.73 -19.27 1.18
CA LYS A 56 18.97 -18.66 -0.14
C LYS A 56 17.94 -17.59 -0.50
N VAL A 57 17.44 -16.88 0.50
CA VAL A 57 16.47 -15.78 0.37
C VAL A 57 16.76 -14.68 1.39
N SER A 58 16.39 -13.46 1.06
CA SER A 58 16.53 -12.29 1.94
C SER A 58 15.70 -11.13 1.43
N ALA A 59 15.37 -10.18 2.30
CA ALA A 59 14.87 -8.86 1.92
C ALA A 59 15.80 -7.75 2.43
N HIS A 60 15.55 -6.51 2.00
CA HIS A 60 16.32 -5.37 2.51
C HIS A 60 15.84 -4.98 3.90
N LEU A 61 14.52 -4.97 4.11
CA LEU A 61 13.88 -4.66 5.38
C LEU A 61 12.93 -5.77 5.79
N VAL A 62 12.86 -6.03 7.10
CA VAL A 62 11.78 -6.77 7.76
C VAL A 62 11.08 -5.82 8.72
N ILE A 63 9.75 -5.78 8.69
CA ILE A 63 8.92 -4.92 9.53
C ILE A 63 7.98 -5.79 10.37
N ALA A 64 8.15 -5.72 11.69
CA ALA A 64 7.34 -6.42 12.68
C ALA A 64 5.94 -5.81 12.82
N ARG A 65 5.03 -6.55 13.47
CA ARG A 65 3.63 -6.11 13.67
C ARG A 65 3.46 -4.85 14.53
N ASP A 66 4.46 -4.48 15.31
CA ASP A 66 4.49 -3.23 16.08
C ASP A 66 5.16 -2.07 15.31
N GLY A 67 5.52 -2.28 14.04
CA GLY A 67 6.24 -1.30 13.23
C GLY A 67 7.75 -1.30 13.44
N GLY A 68 8.31 -2.20 14.26
CA GLY A 68 9.75 -2.37 14.42
C GLY A 68 10.42 -2.76 13.10
N ILE A 69 11.47 -2.04 12.71
CA ILE A 69 12.17 -2.23 11.43
C ILE A 69 13.55 -2.83 11.69
N THR A 70 13.90 -3.89 10.95
CA THR A 70 15.26 -4.42 10.88
C THR A 70 15.76 -4.36 9.44
N GLN A 71 16.94 -3.76 9.23
CA GLN A 71 17.60 -3.77 7.92
C GLN A 71 18.56 -4.96 7.81
N MET A 72 18.44 -5.73 6.72
CA MET A 72 19.22 -6.95 6.51
C MET A 72 20.22 -6.84 5.35
N VAL A 73 19.88 -6.10 4.29
CA VAL A 73 20.75 -5.89 3.12
C VAL A 73 20.86 -4.39 2.82
N PRO A 74 22.07 -3.84 2.55
CA PRO A 74 22.20 -2.44 2.15
C PRO A 74 21.43 -2.19 0.85
N PHE A 75 20.80 -1.03 0.72
CA PHE A 75 19.90 -0.72 -0.41
C PHE A 75 20.58 -0.63 -1.79
N HIS A 76 21.92 -0.60 -1.85
CA HIS A 76 22.69 -0.65 -3.10
C HIS A 76 23.11 -2.07 -3.50
N ARG A 77 22.71 -3.09 -2.74
CA ARG A 77 23.06 -4.49 -2.97
C ARG A 77 21.79 -5.29 -3.25
N GLU A 78 21.87 -6.20 -4.20
CA GLU A 78 20.76 -7.10 -4.52
C GLU A 78 20.39 -7.98 -3.32
N ALA A 79 19.17 -7.86 -2.79
CA ALA A 79 18.60 -8.86 -1.91
C ALA A 79 17.82 -9.92 -2.72
N TRP A 80 17.79 -11.17 -2.24
CA TRP A 80 17.13 -12.27 -2.94
C TRP A 80 15.67 -12.47 -2.49
N HIS A 81 14.76 -11.57 -2.91
CA HIS A 81 13.35 -11.58 -2.48
C HIS A 81 12.35 -11.87 -3.62
N ALA A 82 12.54 -11.26 -4.79
CA ALA A 82 11.62 -11.33 -5.92
C ALA A 82 11.68 -12.67 -6.68
N GLY A 83 12.86 -13.26 -6.86
CA GLY A 83 13.05 -14.48 -7.65
C GLY A 83 12.60 -14.33 -9.12
N ALA A 84 12.07 -15.40 -9.72
CA ALA A 84 11.52 -15.36 -11.08
C ALA A 84 10.33 -14.37 -11.17
N SER A 85 10.55 -13.23 -11.81
CA SER A 85 9.67 -12.07 -11.78
C SER A 85 9.82 -11.21 -13.04
N ARG A 86 8.79 -10.44 -13.37
CA ARG A 86 8.74 -9.52 -14.52
C ARG A 86 7.89 -8.29 -14.24
N TRP A 87 8.33 -7.11 -14.66
CA TRP A 87 7.55 -5.88 -14.64
C TRP A 87 7.88 -5.04 -15.89
N GLY A 88 6.88 -4.80 -16.74
CA GLY A 88 7.11 -4.25 -18.08
C GLY A 88 8.17 -5.06 -18.85
N PRO A 89 9.22 -4.42 -19.41
CA PRO A 89 10.28 -5.11 -20.14
C PRO A 89 11.34 -5.76 -19.24
N LEU A 90 11.31 -5.52 -17.92
CA LEU A 90 12.34 -5.97 -16.99
C LEU A 90 12.00 -7.36 -16.43
N THR A 91 13.01 -8.21 -16.29
CA THR A 91 12.91 -9.53 -15.64
C THR A 91 13.94 -9.65 -14.52
N GLY A 92 13.70 -10.53 -13.56
CA GLY A 92 14.61 -10.74 -12.43
C GLY A 92 14.70 -9.50 -11.52
N LEU A 93 13.59 -9.11 -10.92
CA LEU A 93 13.42 -7.83 -10.23
C LEU A 93 14.29 -7.65 -8.98
N ASN A 94 14.95 -8.70 -8.46
CA ASN A 94 15.97 -8.56 -7.42
C ASN A 94 17.01 -7.49 -7.81
N LYS A 95 17.42 -7.46 -9.10
CA LYS A 95 18.43 -6.53 -9.62
C LYS A 95 17.94 -5.09 -9.80
N HIS A 96 16.65 -4.87 -9.59
CA HIS A 96 15.97 -3.61 -9.91
C HIS A 96 15.10 -3.10 -8.76
N SER A 97 15.13 -3.74 -7.59
CA SER A 97 14.20 -3.37 -6.52
C SER A 97 14.74 -3.53 -5.11
N ILE A 98 14.09 -2.82 -4.20
CA ILE A 98 14.22 -2.98 -2.76
C ILE A 98 13.02 -3.78 -2.28
N GLY A 99 13.26 -4.92 -1.62
CA GLY A 99 12.23 -5.72 -0.95
C GLY A 99 12.01 -5.33 0.52
N ILE A 100 10.73 -5.13 0.90
CA ILE A 100 10.27 -5.02 2.30
C ILE A 100 9.38 -6.23 2.63
N GLU A 101 9.73 -6.94 3.70
CA GLU A 101 8.99 -8.08 4.23
C GLU A 101 8.21 -7.69 5.48
N LEU A 102 6.89 -7.88 5.46
CA LEU A 102 6.01 -7.58 6.59
C LEU A 102 5.70 -8.87 7.36
N ASP A 103 5.85 -8.82 8.70
CA ASP A 103 5.40 -9.89 9.59
C ASP A 103 3.87 -10.05 9.54
N ASN A 104 3.44 -10.94 8.65
CA ASN A 104 2.05 -11.20 8.35
C ASN A 104 1.94 -12.63 7.81
N ALA A 105 0.84 -13.30 8.16
CA ALA A 105 0.60 -14.70 7.83
C ALA A 105 0.04 -14.88 6.42
N GLY A 106 -0.42 -13.79 5.80
CA GLY A 106 -1.00 -13.75 4.48
C GLY A 106 -2.33 -14.49 4.42
N TYR A 107 -2.42 -15.42 3.47
CA TYR A 107 -3.61 -16.22 3.19
C TYR A 107 -4.00 -17.15 4.35
N LEU A 108 -5.28 -17.14 4.71
CA LEU A 108 -5.89 -17.93 5.76
C LEU A 108 -7.07 -18.75 5.23
N VAL A 109 -7.27 -19.93 5.81
CA VAL A 109 -8.41 -20.82 5.50
C VAL A 109 -9.28 -21.00 6.73
N LYS A 110 -10.59 -21.22 6.54
CA LYS A 110 -11.48 -21.63 7.62
C LYS A 110 -11.27 -23.11 7.95
N SER A 111 -11.00 -23.42 9.21
CA SER A 111 -10.92 -24.78 9.74
C SER A 111 -11.47 -24.83 11.15
N GLY A 112 -12.45 -25.70 11.42
CA GLY A 112 -13.08 -25.80 12.74
C GLY A 112 -13.70 -24.48 13.24
N GLY A 113 -14.25 -23.67 12.33
CA GLY A 113 -14.81 -22.36 12.64
C GLY A 113 -13.79 -21.24 12.88
N LYS A 114 -12.48 -21.51 12.78
CA LYS A 114 -11.41 -20.52 12.98
C LYS A 114 -10.69 -20.22 11.67
N TRP A 115 -10.14 -19.01 11.54
CA TRP A 115 -9.18 -18.69 10.50
C TRP A 115 -7.80 -19.22 10.86
N VAL A 116 -7.18 -19.98 9.97
CA VAL A 116 -5.92 -20.67 10.23
C VAL A 116 -4.94 -20.44 9.09
N SER A 117 -3.69 -20.15 9.41
CA SER A 117 -2.61 -20.14 8.41
C SER A 117 -2.31 -21.58 7.97
N PRO A 118 -2.41 -21.92 6.67
CA PRO A 118 -2.08 -23.26 6.19
C PRO A 118 -0.63 -23.66 6.47
N LEU A 119 0.27 -22.67 6.53
CA LEU A 119 1.71 -22.86 6.73
C LEU A 119 2.06 -23.10 8.20
N THR A 120 1.63 -22.20 9.09
CA THR A 120 2.05 -22.23 10.51
C THR A 120 1.05 -22.96 11.42
N ARG A 121 -0.16 -23.24 10.92
CA ARG A 121 -1.30 -23.79 11.68
C ARG A 121 -1.78 -22.92 12.84
N ARG A 122 -1.27 -21.70 12.97
CA ARG A 122 -1.75 -20.71 13.94
C ARG A 122 -3.14 -20.21 13.55
N SER A 123 -4.02 -20.05 14.54
CA SER A 123 -5.34 -19.45 14.36
C SER A 123 -5.32 -17.95 14.61
N TYR A 124 -6.19 -17.22 13.90
CA TYR A 124 -6.36 -15.77 13.99
C TYR A 124 -7.82 -15.42 14.32
N PRO A 125 -8.07 -14.42 15.18
CA PRO A 125 -9.43 -13.98 15.50
C PRO A 125 -10.05 -13.27 14.29
N GLU A 126 -11.39 -13.28 14.18
CA GLU A 126 -12.08 -12.64 13.04
C GLU A 126 -11.76 -11.15 12.91
N SER A 127 -11.49 -10.45 14.03
CA SER A 127 -11.10 -9.04 14.04
C SER A 127 -9.74 -8.75 13.40
N ASP A 128 -8.92 -9.77 13.15
CA ASP A 128 -7.57 -9.66 12.58
C ASP A 128 -7.53 -10.32 11.18
N VAL A 129 -8.70 -10.51 10.56
CA VAL A 129 -8.85 -11.15 9.26
C VAL A 129 -9.77 -10.35 8.35
N THR A 130 -9.23 -9.98 7.19
CA THR A 130 -10.00 -9.43 6.08
C THR A 130 -10.45 -10.55 5.15
N VAL A 131 -11.74 -10.57 4.79
CA VAL A 131 -12.30 -11.56 3.86
C VAL A 131 -12.44 -10.90 2.49
N ALA A 132 -11.59 -11.31 1.54
CA ALA A 132 -11.52 -10.69 0.23
C ALA A 132 -11.09 -11.69 -0.87
N VAL A 133 -11.44 -11.36 -2.11
CA VAL A 133 -10.93 -12.04 -3.31
C VAL A 133 -9.60 -11.39 -3.69
N HIS A 134 -8.60 -12.18 -4.04
CA HIS A 134 -7.32 -11.65 -4.49
C HIS A 134 -7.44 -11.19 -5.95
N LYS A 135 -6.80 -10.07 -6.31
CA LYS A 135 -6.90 -9.46 -7.66
C LYS A 135 -6.53 -10.39 -8.82
N ASN A 136 -5.65 -11.37 -8.56
CA ASN A 136 -5.20 -12.37 -9.54
C ASN A 136 -6.02 -13.68 -9.52
N ASP A 137 -7.05 -13.78 -8.67
CA ASP A 137 -7.93 -14.96 -8.68
C ASP A 137 -8.87 -14.92 -9.89
N PRO A 138 -9.31 -16.08 -10.42
CA PRO A 138 -10.29 -16.12 -11.49
C PRO A 138 -11.57 -15.34 -11.13
N PRO A 139 -12.20 -14.65 -12.11
CA PRO A 139 -13.48 -14.00 -11.89
C PRO A 139 -14.52 -14.96 -11.27
N GLY A 140 -15.22 -14.50 -10.23
CA GLY A 140 -16.20 -15.32 -9.50
C GLY A 140 -15.62 -16.24 -8.42
N SER A 141 -14.30 -16.17 -8.15
CA SER A 141 -13.69 -16.91 -7.04
C SER A 141 -14.32 -16.51 -5.70
N ALA A 142 -14.51 -17.50 -4.82
CA ALA A 142 -14.97 -17.25 -3.46
C ALA A 142 -13.92 -16.46 -2.67
N PRO A 143 -14.33 -15.51 -1.81
CA PRO A 143 -13.38 -14.78 -0.98
C PRO A 143 -12.74 -15.71 0.05
N SER A 144 -11.51 -15.38 0.45
CA SER A 144 -10.75 -16.10 1.47
C SER A 144 -10.30 -15.15 2.58
N GLY A 145 -9.81 -15.69 3.68
CA GLY A 145 -9.26 -14.88 4.77
C GLY A 145 -7.84 -14.41 4.47
N TRP A 146 -7.52 -13.20 4.89
CA TRP A 146 -6.20 -12.59 4.81
C TRP A 146 -5.89 -11.95 6.15
N HIS A 147 -4.74 -12.28 6.74
CA HIS A 147 -4.34 -11.70 8.03
C HIS A 147 -4.14 -10.19 7.85
N ALA A 148 -4.84 -9.41 8.66
CA ALA A 148 -4.85 -7.95 8.57
C ALA A 148 -3.47 -7.35 8.88
N TYR A 149 -3.04 -6.33 8.16
CA TYR A 149 -1.86 -5.54 8.50
C TYR A 149 -2.18 -4.57 9.64
N SER A 150 -1.23 -4.42 10.57
CA SER A 150 -1.36 -3.40 11.61
C SER A 150 -1.14 -2.00 11.05
N ALA A 151 -1.76 -0.98 11.66
CA ALA A 151 -1.49 0.41 11.32
C ALA A 151 0.01 0.75 11.46
N ALA A 152 0.69 0.22 12.48
CA ALA A 152 2.11 0.43 12.70
C ALA A 152 3.00 -0.10 11.56
N GLN A 153 2.63 -1.24 10.96
CA GLN A 153 3.31 -1.75 9.77
C GLN A 153 3.13 -0.84 8.56
N ILE A 154 1.91 -0.36 8.31
CA ILE A 154 1.63 0.53 7.18
C ILE A 154 2.39 1.85 7.34
N GLU A 155 2.38 2.44 8.53
CA GLU A 155 3.14 3.66 8.81
C GLU A 155 4.66 3.46 8.67
N ALA A 156 5.18 2.30 9.11
CA ALA A 156 6.59 1.97 8.92
C ALA A 156 6.96 1.82 7.43
N VAL A 157 6.11 1.17 6.62
CA VAL A 157 6.30 1.09 5.16
C VAL A 157 6.30 2.47 4.52
N LEU A 158 5.38 3.36 4.92
CA LEU A 158 5.32 4.73 4.40
C LEU A 158 6.57 5.53 4.78
N ALA A 159 6.98 5.48 6.06
CA ALA A 159 8.17 6.19 6.54
C ALA A 159 9.46 5.72 5.83
N CYS A 160 9.60 4.40 5.62
CA CYS A 160 10.70 3.83 4.85
C CYS A 160 10.60 4.22 3.38
N GLY A 161 9.41 4.09 2.80
CA GLY A 161 9.11 4.38 1.40
C GLY A 161 9.45 5.83 1.04
N VAL A 162 9.03 6.81 1.84
CA VAL A 162 9.33 8.23 1.59
C VAL A 162 10.84 8.47 1.51
N ALA A 163 11.62 7.91 2.45
CA ALA A 163 13.07 8.03 2.46
C ALA A 163 13.72 7.35 1.24
N LEU A 164 13.21 6.18 0.84
CA LEU A 164 13.71 5.40 -0.29
C LEU A 164 13.39 6.06 -1.63
N PHE A 165 12.17 6.53 -1.83
CA PHE A 165 11.74 7.22 -3.04
C PHE A 165 12.53 8.52 -3.23
N ALA A 166 12.71 9.31 -2.17
CA ALA A 166 13.50 10.54 -2.23
C ALA A 166 14.99 10.27 -2.53
N HIS A 167 15.59 9.21 -1.97
CA HIS A 167 17.01 8.95 -2.12
C HIS A 167 17.38 8.24 -3.44
N TYR A 168 16.53 7.32 -3.91
CA TYR A 168 16.81 6.48 -5.08
C TYR A 168 15.99 6.84 -6.32
N GLU A 169 15.07 7.80 -6.21
CA GLU A 169 14.16 8.20 -7.29
C GLU A 169 13.36 6.99 -7.81
N LEU A 170 12.80 6.21 -6.88
CA LEU A 170 12.05 5.01 -7.23
C LEU A 170 10.83 5.36 -8.10
N ALA A 171 10.57 4.52 -9.10
CA ALA A 171 9.56 4.75 -10.11
C ALA A 171 8.17 4.21 -9.73
N ASP A 172 8.10 3.21 -8.83
CA ASP A 172 6.82 2.63 -8.37
C ASP A 172 7.02 1.76 -7.11
N VAL A 173 5.91 1.47 -6.44
CA VAL A 173 5.76 0.44 -5.43
C VAL A 173 4.83 -0.67 -5.94
N LEU A 174 5.28 -1.92 -5.79
CA LEU A 174 4.64 -3.10 -6.36
C LEU A 174 4.45 -4.16 -5.27
N GLY A 175 3.48 -5.04 -5.45
CA GLY A 175 3.40 -6.29 -4.71
C GLY A 175 4.23 -7.39 -5.36
N HIS A 176 4.54 -8.46 -4.61
CA HIS A 176 5.12 -9.66 -5.21
C HIS A 176 4.15 -10.31 -6.22
N ASP A 177 2.86 -10.18 -5.95
CA ASP A 177 1.73 -10.60 -6.78
C ASP A 177 1.62 -9.83 -8.11
N ASP A 178 2.15 -8.61 -8.21
CA ASP A 178 2.23 -7.82 -9.44
C ASP A 178 3.34 -8.36 -10.36
N ILE A 179 4.50 -8.69 -9.78
CA ILE A 179 5.70 -9.05 -10.54
C ILE A 179 5.85 -10.55 -10.78
N ALA A 180 5.11 -11.39 -10.04
CA ALA A 180 5.13 -12.83 -10.16
C ALA A 180 3.72 -13.45 -10.08
N PRO A 181 2.77 -12.99 -10.93
CA PRO A 181 1.39 -13.49 -10.92
C PRO A 181 1.38 -15.01 -11.16
N GLY A 182 0.50 -15.72 -10.45
CA GLY A 182 0.40 -17.18 -10.48
C GLY A 182 1.41 -17.93 -9.60
N ARG A 183 2.55 -17.31 -9.25
CA ARG A 183 3.52 -17.88 -8.30
C ARG A 183 3.36 -17.30 -6.89
N LYS A 184 2.98 -16.02 -6.80
CA LYS A 184 2.95 -15.23 -5.57
C LYS A 184 1.60 -14.53 -5.39
N ARG A 185 1.21 -14.35 -4.12
CA ARG A 185 -0.07 -13.75 -3.69
C ARG A 185 0.10 -12.66 -2.64
N ASP A 186 1.34 -12.36 -2.28
CA ASP A 186 1.73 -11.33 -1.35
C ASP A 186 1.93 -9.99 -2.08
N PRO A 187 1.61 -8.84 -1.44
CA PRO A 187 1.20 -8.69 -0.04
C PRO A 187 -0.29 -8.99 0.21
N GLY A 188 -1.06 -9.30 -0.83
CA GLY A 188 -2.46 -9.69 -0.73
C GLY A 188 -3.43 -8.50 -0.65
N PRO A 189 -4.75 -8.77 -0.71
CA PRO A 189 -5.79 -7.75 -0.86
C PRO A 189 -5.99 -6.88 0.38
N ASP A 190 -5.52 -7.29 1.56
CA ASP A 190 -5.60 -6.45 2.76
C ASP A 190 -4.57 -5.31 2.74
N PHE A 191 -3.42 -5.51 2.08
CA PHE A 191 -2.42 -4.45 2.00
C PHE A 191 -2.96 -3.28 1.16
N PRO A 192 -2.95 -2.03 1.68
CA PRO A 192 -3.55 -0.88 1.02
C PRO A 192 -2.64 -0.32 -0.10
N MET A 193 -2.35 -1.15 -1.11
CA MET A 193 -1.36 -0.88 -2.16
C MET A 193 -1.61 0.45 -2.87
N GLU A 194 -2.86 0.73 -3.27
CA GLU A 194 -3.18 1.97 -3.99
C GLU A 194 -2.98 3.22 -3.12
N SER A 195 -3.32 3.17 -1.83
CA SER A 195 -3.10 4.27 -0.90
C SER A 195 -1.61 4.50 -0.63
N VAL A 196 -0.84 3.42 -0.45
CA VAL A 196 0.62 3.49 -0.27
C VAL A 196 1.28 4.04 -1.53
N ARG A 197 0.91 3.52 -2.71
CA ARG A 197 1.42 3.98 -4.00
C ARG A 197 1.14 5.46 -4.23
N ALA A 198 -0.07 5.93 -3.96
CA ALA A 198 -0.44 7.33 -4.09
C ALA A 198 0.43 8.24 -3.20
N ARG A 199 0.62 7.87 -1.93
CA ARG A 199 1.45 8.61 -0.97
C ARG A 199 2.93 8.65 -1.38
N LEU A 200 3.49 7.53 -1.84
CA LEU A 200 4.92 7.42 -2.14
C LEU A 200 5.34 8.03 -3.48
N LEU A 201 4.50 7.94 -4.51
CA LEU A 201 4.80 8.52 -5.83
C LEU A 201 4.63 10.03 -5.90
N GLY A 202 4.38 10.69 -4.77
CA GLY A 202 4.13 12.12 -4.78
C GLY A 202 2.89 12.46 -5.62
N ARG A 203 1.85 11.59 -5.64
CA ARG A 203 0.48 12.05 -5.92
C ARG A 203 -0.08 12.84 -4.73
N ALA A 204 0.78 13.70 -4.18
CA ALA A 204 0.62 14.65 -3.10
C ALA A 204 1.52 15.85 -3.47
N ASP A 205 1.41 16.33 -4.71
CA ASP A 205 0.77 17.63 -4.97
C ASP A 205 -0.67 17.56 -5.53
N ASN A 206 -1.42 16.50 -5.24
CA ASN A 206 -2.88 16.64 -5.15
C ASN A 206 -3.26 16.63 -3.66
N ARG A 207 -3.23 17.80 -3.03
CA ARG A 207 -4.45 18.13 -2.26
C ARG A 207 -5.57 17.99 -3.29
N PRO A 208 -6.60 17.15 -3.07
CA PRO A 208 -7.71 17.09 -4.02
C PRO A 208 -8.14 18.54 -4.30
N GLU A 209 -8.22 18.89 -5.59
CA GLU A 209 -8.44 20.26 -6.02
C GLU A 209 -9.62 20.80 -5.21
N ARG A 210 -9.37 21.83 -4.41
CA ARG A 210 -10.44 22.43 -3.63
C ARG A 210 -11.21 23.33 -4.56
N CYS A 211 -12.52 23.15 -4.55
CA CYS A 211 -13.43 24.02 -5.25
C CYS A 211 -14.46 24.59 -4.28
N ARG A 212 -15.05 25.71 -4.68
CA ARG A 212 -16.24 26.26 -4.06
C ARG A 212 -17.40 26.17 -5.04
N THR A 213 -18.57 25.82 -4.54
CA THR A 213 -19.79 25.82 -5.36
C THR A 213 -20.18 27.26 -5.74
N THR A 214 -20.44 27.50 -7.03
CA THR A 214 -20.86 28.82 -7.56
C THR A 214 -22.38 28.94 -7.76
N ALA A 215 -23.13 27.90 -7.42
CA ALA A 215 -24.58 27.85 -7.40
C ALA A 215 -25.07 26.80 -6.39
N ARG A 216 -26.39 26.70 -6.17
CA ARG A 216 -26.97 25.54 -5.47
C ARG A 216 -26.71 24.28 -6.29
N LEU A 217 -25.91 23.37 -5.76
CA LEU A 217 -25.34 22.27 -6.54
C LEU A 217 -25.87 20.92 -6.08
N TYR A 218 -26.31 20.09 -7.02
CA TYR A 218 -26.73 18.73 -6.72
C TYR A 218 -25.54 17.76 -6.76
N VAL A 219 -25.40 16.95 -5.72
CA VAL A 219 -24.50 15.79 -5.69
C VAL A 219 -25.30 14.53 -6.02
N ARG A 220 -24.77 13.70 -6.93
CA ARG A 220 -25.48 12.54 -7.49
C ARG A 220 -24.69 11.25 -7.31
N ASP A 221 -25.37 10.11 -7.35
CA ASP A 221 -24.75 8.78 -7.28
C ASP A 221 -23.97 8.36 -8.54
N GLY A 222 -23.98 9.19 -9.59
CA GLY A 222 -23.18 8.99 -10.79
C GLY A 222 -23.04 10.22 -11.70
N PRO A 223 -22.16 10.14 -12.73
CA PRO A 223 -21.76 11.26 -13.57
C PRO A 223 -22.80 11.58 -14.66
N GLY A 224 -23.87 12.26 -14.29
CA GLY A 224 -24.90 12.66 -15.24
C GLY A 224 -26.19 13.17 -14.59
N PRO A 225 -27.06 13.86 -15.36
CA PRO A 225 -28.32 14.36 -14.83
C PRO A 225 -29.35 13.24 -14.56
N GLY A 226 -29.18 12.05 -15.16
CA GLY A 226 -30.07 10.89 -14.98
C GLY A 226 -29.80 10.07 -13.72
N PHE A 227 -28.73 10.37 -12.98
CA PHE A 227 -28.36 9.72 -11.73
C PHE A 227 -29.11 10.33 -10.54
N ALA A 228 -29.40 9.55 -9.50
CA ALA A 228 -30.19 10.01 -8.37
C ALA A 228 -29.43 11.06 -7.55
N ALA A 229 -30.16 12.04 -7.03
CA ALA A 229 -29.61 13.03 -6.11
C ALA A 229 -29.41 12.39 -4.72
N LEU A 230 -28.23 12.60 -4.12
CA LEU A 230 -27.91 12.05 -2.80
C LEU A 230 -28.59 12.85 -1.68
N PRO A 231 -28.91 12.25 -0.52
CA PRO A 231 -29.39 12.99 0.66
C PRO A 231 -28.45 14.13 1.05
N GLY A 232 -28.97 15.21 1.64
CA GLY A 232 -28.18 16.39 2.03
C GLY A 232 -27.94 17.43 0.92
N THR A 233 -28.43 17.16 -0.29
CA THR A 233 -28.35 18.06 -1.45
C THR A 233 -29.67 18.83 -1.67
N PRO A 234 -29.69 20.01 -2.34
CA PRO A 234 -28.58 20.74 -2.95
C PRO A 234 -27.65 21.39 -1.92
N LEU A 235 -26.35 21.35 -2.22
CA LEU A 235 -25.34 22.11 -1.50
C LEU A 235 -25.63 23.61 -1.60
N PRO A 236 -25.52 24.38 -0.51
CA PRO A 236 -25.56 25.85 -0.55
C PRO A 236 -24.48 26.44 -1.46
N LEU A 237 -24.72 27.64 -2.00
CA LEU A 237 -23.69 28.44 -2.66
C LEU A 237 -22.52 28.65 -1.68
N GLY A 238 -21.29 28.53 -2.16
CA GLY A 238 -20.11 28.76 -1.34
C GLY A 238 -19.60 27.54 -0.58
N THR A 239 -20.26 26.38 -0.70
CA THR A 239 -19.80 25.12 -0.09
C THR A 239 -18.46 24.69 -0.68
N GLU A 240 -17.51 24.35 0.17
CA GLU A 240 -16.20 23.83 -0.23
C GLU A 240 -16.26 22.33 -0.45
N VAL A 241 -15.59 21.88 -1.51
CA VAL A 241 -15.51 20.48 -1.89
C VAL A 241 -14.10 20.13 -2.35
N GLU A 242 -13.73 18.88 -2.16
CA GLU A 242 -12.48 18.29 -2.62
C GLU A 242 -12.74 17.41 -3.85
N VAL A 243 -12.09 17.70 -4.98
CA VAL A 243 -12.29 16.93 -6.22
C VAL A 243 -11.46 15.65 -6.17
N LEU A 244 -12.15 14.51 -6.17
CA LEU A 244 -11.56 13.17 -6.10
C LEU A 244 -11.20 12.62 -7.48
N THR A 245 -12.08 12.79 -8.47
CA THR A 245 -11.86 12.34 -9.85
C THR A 245 -12.72 13.13 -10.85
N LYS A 246 -12.37 13.09 -12.15
CA LYS A 246 -13.02 13.85 -13.22
C LYS A 246 -13.42 12.92 -14.37
N GLN A 247 -14.68 12.97 -14.79
CA GLN A 247 -15.20 12.31 -15.99
C GLN A 247 -15.89 13.33 -16.90
N GLY A 248 -15.10 13.90 -17.83
CA GLY A 248 -15.56 15.01 -18.66
C GLY A 248 -16.01 16.20 -17.81
N ALA A 249 -17.26 16.61 -17.98
CA ALA A 249 -17.85 17.73 -17.23
C ALA A 249 -18.43 17.32 -15.86
N TRP A 250 -18.36 16.06 -15.47
CA TRP A 250 -18.86 15.55 -14.19
C TRP A 250 -17.69 15.15 -13.31
N TRP A 251 -17.57 15.78 -12.15
CA TRP A 251 -16.48 15.58 -11.21
C TRP A 251 -17.03 14.92 -9.94
N GLN A 252 -16.32 13.92 -9.44
CA GLN A 252 -16.61 13.33 -8.14
C GLN A 252 -15.99 14.24 -7.07
N VAL A 253 -16.81 14.64 -6.12
CA VAL A 253 -16.47 15.60 -5.07
C VAL A 253 -16.75 15.00 -3.71
N ASP A 254 -15.91 15.33 -2.74
CA ASP A 254 -16.11 15.12 -1.31
C ASP A 254 -16.46 16.47 -0.66
N VAL A 255 -17.57 16.56 0.07
CA VAL A 255 -18.00 17.80 0.70
C VAL A 255 -17.20 18.04 1.96
N VAL A 256 -16.55 19.20 2.05
CA VAL A 256 -15.73 19.56 3.19
C VAL A 256 -16.63 19.97 4.36
N GLY A 257 -16.68 19.12 5.38
CA GLY A 257 -17.44 19.33 6.61
C GLY A 257 -18.91 18.92 6.50
N GLU A 258 -19.68 19.23 7.54
CA GLU A 258 -21.10 18.90 7.59
C GLU A 258 -21.92 19.93 6.82
N VAL A 259 -22.75 19.45 5.89
CA VAL A 259 -23.68 20.30 5.13
C VAL A 259 -25.07 19.68 5.18
N ASN A 260 -26.08 20.49 5.57
CA ASN A 260 -27.47 20.06 5.72
C ASN A 260 -27.67 18.80 6.60
N GLY A 261 -26.83 18.63 7.64
CA GLY A 261 -26.92 17.47 8.54
C GLY A 261 -26.23 16.20 8.04
N VAL A 262 -25.47 16.26 6.95
CA VAL A 262 -24.75 15.14 6.37
C VAL A 262 -23.24 15.43 6.38
N MET A 263 -22.47 14.56 7.02
CA MET A 263 -21.00 14.52 6.94
C MET A 263 -20.56 13.50 5.88
N ASP A 264 -19.33 13.65 5.36
CA ASP A 264 -18.70 12.74 4.40
C ASP A 264 -19.53 12.49 3.12
N LEU A 265 -20.20 13.54 2.63
CA LEU A 265 -21.04 13.46 1.44
C LEU A 265 -20.16 13.41 0.18
N VAL A 266 -19.99 12.20 -0.37
CA VAL A 266 -19.22 11.95 -1.59
C VAL A 266 -20.14 11.59 -2.76
N GLY A 267 -19.98 12.27 -3.90
CA GLY A 267 -20.70 11.93 -5.13
C GLY A 267 -20.35 12.85 -6.30
N TRP A 268 -21.20 12.90 -7.33
CA TRP A 268 -20.89 13.53 -8.60
C TRP A 268 -21.65 14.84 -8.83
N SER A 269 -20.93 15.87 -9.27
CA SER A 269 -21.50 17.18 -9.63
C SER A 269 -20.89 17.72 -10.92
N HIS A 270 -21.64 18.60 -11.60
CA HIS A 270 -21.18 19.17 -12.86
C HIS A 270 -20.17 20.31 -12.63
N SER A 271 -19.02 20.24 -13.29
CA SER A 271 -17.86 21.13 -13.07
C SER A 271 -18.11 22.61 -13.32
N LYS A 272 -19.00 22.96 -14.26
CA LYS A 272 -19.41 24.36 -14.51
C LYS A 272 -19.93 25.13 -13.28
N TYR A 273 -20.28 24.43 -12.20
CA TYR A 273 -20.74 25.02 -10.94
C TYR A 273 -19.70 24.95 -9.82
N LEU A 274 -18.45 24.64 -10.16
CA LEU A 274 -17.31 24.54 -9.26
C LEU A 274 -16.25 25.55 -9.71
N GLU A 275 -15.77 26.34 -8.77
CA GLU A 275 -14.66 27.28 -8.96
C GLU A 275 -13.49 26.84 -8.09
N GLN A 276 -12.32 26.65 -8.70
CA GLN A 276 -11.11 26.25 -7.99
C GLN A 276 -10.66 27.34 -7.01
N ILE A 277 -10.25 26.95 -5.82
CA ILE A 277 -9.68 27.83 -4.79
C ILE A 277 -8.25 27.38 -4.46
N ASP A 278 -7.33 28.34 -4.36
CA ASP A 278 -5.95 28.09 -3.93
C ASP A 278 -5.91 27.90 -2.40
N VAL A 279 -5.14 26.91 -1.92
CA VAL A 279 -5.07 26.51 -0.50
C VAL A 279 -3.64 26.57 0.02
#